data_AF-A0A952GHL8-F1
#
_entry.id   AF-A0A952GHL8-F1
#
_cell.length_a   1.000
_cell.length_b   1.000
_cell.length_c   1.000
_cell.angle_alpha   90.00
_cell.angle_beta   90.00
_cell.angle_gamma   90.00
#
_symmetry.space_group_name_H-M   'P 1'
#
loop_
_entity.id
_entity.type
_entity.pdbx_description
1 polymer ?
#
loop_
_entity_poly.entity_id
_entity_poly.type
_entity_poly.pdbx_seq_one_letter_code
_entity_poly.pdbx_strand_id
1 'polypeptide(L)'
;AQRLTSFLPDRLAERMMQTAGIDRLASLHAAVEIVRRGGTVSVVGVYGGAADPMPMMQMFDKQIQLRMGQANVRRWVDDILPLLTDDDPLGVDTFATHRMALEDAPHGYEIFQAKKDGASKIVLST
;
A
#
# COMPACT_ATOMS: atom_id res chain seq x y z
N ALA A 1 -6.03 -13.65 -1.78
CA ALA A 1 -6.75 -12.89 -2.83
C ALA A 1 -6.04 -12.83 -4.20
N GLN A 2 -4.70 -12.70 -4.29
CA GLN A 2 -3.99 -12.49 -5.58
C GLN A 2 -3.97 -13.67 -6.57
N ARG A 3 -4.23 -14.93 -6.16
CA ARG A 3 -4.15 -16.10 -7.05
C ARG A 3 -5.39 -16.37 -7.92
N LEU A 4 -6.52 -15.69 -7.66
CA LEU A 4 -7.79 -15.97 -8.35
C LEU A 4 -8.06 -15.07 -9.56
N THR A 5 -7.30 -13.98 -9.73
CA THR A 5 -7.53 -12.99 -10.80
C THR A 5 -6.83 -13.33 -12.12
N SER A 6 -5.86 -14.25 -12.14
CA SER A 6 -5.07 -14.56 -13.35
C SER A 6 -5.78 -15.44 -14.38
N PHE A 7 -7.00 -15.91 -14.09
CA PHE A 7 -7.78 -16.80 -14.98
C PHE A 7 -9.10 -16.18 -15.45
N LEU A 8 -9.36 -14.91 -15.13
CA LEU A 8 -10.62 -14.24 -15.47
C LEU A 8 -10.41 -13.27 -16.65
N PRO A 9 -11.38 -13.17 -17.59
CA PRO A 9 -11.35 -12.15 -18.64
C PRO A 9 -11.21 -10.74 -18.05
N ASP A 10 -10.41 -9.88 -18.67
CA ASP A 10 -10.00 -8.57 -18.11
C ASP A 10 -11.14 -7.74 -17.52
N ARG A 11 -12.30 -7.69 -18.19
CA ARG A 11 -13.48 -6.94 -17.72
C ARG A 11 -14.11 -7.52 -16.44
N LEU A 12 -14.03 -8.83 -16.27
CA LEU A 12 -14.53 -9.52 -15.08
C LEU A 12 -13.52 -9.41 -13.94
N ALA A 13 -12.22 -9.48 -14.24
CA ALA A 13 -11.15 -9.19 -13.29
C ALA A 13 -11.21 -7.74 -12.78
N GLU A 14 -11.48 -6.77 -13.67
CA GLU A 14 -11.65 -5.36 -13.32
C GLU A 14 -12.86 -5.13 -12.40
N ARG A 15 -14.03 -5.70 -12.73
CA ARG A 15 -15.21 -5.65 -11.83
C ARG A 15 -14.95 -6.33 -10.49
N MET A 16 -14.27 -7.48 -10.49
CA MET A 16 -13.87 -8.14 -9.26
C MET A 16 -12.86 -7.33 -8.47
N MET A 17 -11.93 -6.59 -9.08
CA MET A 17 -11.05 -5.68 -8.36
C MET A 17 -11.82 -4.49 -7.74
N GLN A 18 -12.86 -4.00 -8.40
CA GLN A 18 -13.75 -2.97 -7.87
C GLN A 18 -14.63 -3.48 -6.70
N THR A 19 -14.93 -4.78 -6.63
CA THR A 19 -15.76 -5.39 -5.57
C THR A 19 -14.98 -6.14 -4.50
N ALA A 20 -13.80 -6.67 -4.81
CA ALA A 20 -12.88 -7.35 -3.89
C ALA A 20 -12.01 -6.33 -3.13
N GLY A 21 -12.66 -5.32 -2.54
CA GLY A 21 -12.10 -4.42 -1.54
C GLY A 21 -12.26 -4.93 -0.10
N ILE A 22 -12.90 -6.09 0.08
CA ILE A 22 -13.39 -6.59 1.38
C ILE A 22 -12.26 -6.72 2.43
N ASP A 23 -11.05 -7.12 2.02
CA ASP A 23 -9.90 -7.27 2.93
C ASP A 23 -9.35 -5.91 3.42
N ARG A 24 -9.47 -4.85 2.60
CA ARG A 24 -8.94 -3.51 2.96
C ARG A 24 -9.85 -2.80 3.95
N LEU A 25 -11.15 -3.07 3.92
CA LEU A 25 -12.10 -2.47 4.87
C LEU A 25 -11.98 -3.04 6.27
N ALA A 26 -11.74 -4.35 6.41
CA ALA A 26 -11.60 -4.98 7.72
C ALA A 26 -10.51 -4.28 8.56
N SER A 27 -9.36 -3.99 7.95
CA SER A 27 -8.26 -3.28 8.60
C SER A 27 -8.63 -1.83 8.97
N LEU A 28 -9.37 -1.13 8.10
CA LEU A 28 -9.81 0.24 8.35
C LEU A 28 -10.86 0.29 9.47
N HIS A 29 -11.82 -0.61 9.48
CA HIS A 29 -12.84 -0.72 10.52
C HIS A 29 -12.21 -1.10 11.86
N ALA A 30 -11.26 -2.04 11.87
CA ALA A 30 -10.49 -2.36 13.07
C ALA A 30 -9.74 -1.13 13.60
N ALA A 31 -9.14 -0.32 12.73
CA ALA A 31 -8.48 0.93 13.15
C ALA A 31 -9.48 1.91 13.82
N VAL A 32 -10.69 2.05 13.28
CA VAL A 32 -11.77 2.86 13.88
C VAL A 32 -12.23 2.29 15.23
N GLU A 33 -12.27 0.97 15.37
CA GLU A 33 -12.68 0.29 16.60
C GLU A 33 -11.64 0.42 17.72
N ILE A 34 -10.35 0.31 17.42
CA ILE A 34 -9.29 0.32 18.44
C ILE A 34 -8.80 1.72 18.80
N VAL A 35 -8.95 2.70 17.90
CA VAL A 35 -8.46 4.07 18.17
C VAL A 35 -9.22 4.68 19.36
N ARG A 36 -8.49 5.34 20.25
CA ARG A 36 -9.08 6.06 21.39
C ARG A 36 -10.02 7.19 20.93
N ARG A 37 -10.92 7.63 21.82
CA ARG A 37 -11.71 8.86 21.62
C ARG A 37 -10.77 10.07 21.42
N GLY A 38 -11.10 10.95 20.49
CA GLY A 38 -10.27 12.06 20.03
C GLY A 38 -9.00 11.66 19.27
N GLY A 39 -8.86 10.39 18.87
CA GLY A 39 -7.66 9.90 18.17
C GLY A 39 -7.67 10.14 16.66
N THR A 40 -6.54 9.84 16.02
CA THR A 40 -6.34 10.01 14.58
C THR A 40 -6.13 8.67 13.90
N VAL A 41 -6.85 8.43 12.79
CA VAL A 41 -6.60 7.32 11.86
C VAL A 41 -5.97 7.90 10.60
N SER A 42 -4.75 7.43 10.27
CA SER A 42 -4.06 7.79 9.03
C SER A 42 -4.16 6.64 8.02
N VAL A 43 -4.82 6.90 6.90
CA VAL A 43 -5.06 5.90 5.85
C VAL A 43 -4.04 6.10 4.73
N VAL A 44 -3.19 5.09 4.55
CA VAL A 44 -2.22 5.01 3.46
C VAL A 44 -2.51 3.75 2.65
N GLY A 45 -2.85 3.92 1.37
CA GLY A 45 -3.23 2.82 0.49
C GLY A 45 -4.29 3.24 -0.53
N VAL A 46 -4.56 2.36 -1.50
CA VAL A 46 -5.56 2.60 -2.55
C VAL A 46 -6.83 1.81 -2.23
N TYR A 47 -7.91 2.53 -1.96
CA TYR A 47 -9.26 1.99 -1.78
C TYR A 47 -10.05 2.29 -3.06
N GLY A 48 -10.41 1.24 -3.79
CA GLY A 48 -10.94 1.33 -5.17
C GLY A 48 -12.45 1.16 -5.29
N GLY A 49 -13.18 0.97 -4.18
CA GLY A 49 -14.63 0.81 -4.16
C GLY A 49 -15.33 2.11 -3.83
N ALA A 50 -16.25 2.57 -4.69
CA ALA A 50 -17.01 3.81 -4.47
C ALA A 50 -18.06 3.72 -3.35
N ALA A 51 -18.27 2.53 -2.76
CA ALA A 51 -19.43 2.22 -1.91
C ALA A 51 -19.05 1.45 -0.64
N ASP A 52 -17.88 1.71 -0.07
CA ASP A 52 -17.46 1.08 1.16
C ASP A 52 -18.21 1.69 2.38
N PRO A 53 -19.07 0.94 3.10
CA PRO A 53 -19.84 1.49 4.21
C PRO A 53 -18.91 1.82 5.39
N MET A 54 -18.94 3.07 5.84
CA MET A 54 -18.15 3.55 6.97
C MET A 54 -19.00 3.66 8.26
N PRO A 55 -18.47 3.28 9.44
CA PRO A 55 -19.20 3.33 10.71
C PRO A 55 -19.29 4.77 11.26
N MET A 56 -20.00 5.65 10.56
CA MET A 56 -20.05 7.09 10.83
C MET A 56 -20.47 7.43 12.27
N MET A 57 -21.42 6.68 12.84
CA MET A 57 -21.86 6.88 14.23
C MET A 57 -20.71 6.70 15.22
N GLN A 58 -19.95 5.60 15.08
CA GLN A 58 -18.82 5.29 15.96
C GLN A 58 -17.70 6.31 15.78
N MET A 59 -17.41 6.70 14.53
CA MET A 59 -16.39 7.70 14.23
C MET A 59 -16.73 9.07 14.84
N PHE A 60 -18.01 9.47 14.76
CA PHE A 60 -18.52 10.70 15.33
C PHE A 60 -18.49 10.68 16.87
N ASP A 61 -19.02 9.62 17.49
CA ASP A 61 -19.03 9.43 18.94
C ASP A 61 -17.60 9.47 19.52
N LYS A 62 -16.66 8.82 18.82
CA LYS A 62 -15.25 8.85 19.18
C LYS A 62 -14.52 10.13 18.77
N GLN A 63 -15.14 11.07 18.07
CA GLN A 63 -14.49 12.30 17.60
C GLN A 63 -13.18 12.03 16.83
N ILE A 64 -13.20 11.04 15.94
CA ILE A 64 -12.01 10.60 15.22
C ILE A 64 -11.58 11.64 14.17
N GLN A 65 -10.29 11.96 14.13
CA GLN A 65 -9.66 12.62 13.00
C GLN A 65 -9.23 11.60 11.95
N LEU A 66 -9.63 11.81 10.70
CA LEU A 66 -9.24 10.95 9.59
C LEU A 66 -8.30 11.72 8.65
N ARG A 67 -7.09 11.19 8.44
CA ARG A 67 -6.10 11.73 7.50
C ARG A 67 -5.85 10.71 6.40
N MET A 68 -5.93 11.13 5.14
CA MET A 68 -5.80 10.24 3.99
C MET A 68 -5.20 10.97 2.79
N GLY A 69 -4.73 10.22 1.81
CA GLY A 69 -4.27 10.74 0.52
C GLY A 69 -3.15 9.91 -0.09
N GLN A 70 -2.78 10.25 -1.32
CA GLN A 70 -1.56 9.77 -1.95
C GLN A 70 -0.34 10.38 -1.26
N ALA A 71 0.81 9.70 -1.34
CA ALA A 71 2.06 10.25 -0.85
C ALA A 71 2.38 11.55 -1.60
N ASN A 72 2.48 12.66 -0.87
CA ASN A 72 2.78 13.96 -1.46
C ASN A 72 4.29 14.12 -1.64
N VAL A 73 4.88 13.29 -2.51
CA VAL A 73 6.33 13.17 -2.67
C VAL A 73 6.97 14.52 -2.93
N ARG A 74 6.41 15.32 -3.84
CA ARG A 74 6.99 16.62 -4.21
C ARG A 74 6.97 17.64 -3.07
N ARG A 75 6.03 17.55 -2.13
CA ARG A 75 6.03 18.41 -0.93
C ARG A 75 7.16 18.04 0.03
N TRP A 76 7.50 16.76 0.14
CA TRP A 76 8.41 16.25 1.16
C TRP A 76 9.83 15.98 0.65
N VAL A 77 10.06 16.09 -0.66
CA VAL A 77 11.35 15.74 -1.27
C VAL A 77 12.51 16.54 -0.69
N ASP A 78 12.31 17.84 -0.46
CA ASP A 78 13.36 18.74 0.07
C ASP A 78 13.71 18.40 1.53
N ASP A 79 12.77 17.84 2.30
CA ASP A 79 12.99 17.41 3.68
C ASP A 79 13.62 16.01 3.75
N ILE A 80 13.30 15.13 2.80
CA ILE A 80 13.73 13.71 2.80
C ILE A 80 15.11 13.55 2.17
N LEU A 81 15.40 14.22 1.05
CA LEU A 81 16.68 14.06 0.34
C LEU A 81 17.92 14.27 1.22
N PRO A 82 17.96 15.28 2.13
CA PRO A 82 19.11 15.46 3.02
C PRO A 82 19.33 14.31 4.02
N LEU A 83 18.35 13.43 4.21
CA LEU A 83 18.45 12.24 5.07
C LEU A 83 18.95 11.01 4.32
N LEU A 84 19.06 11.06 2.98
CA LEU A 84 19.56 9.96 2.15
C LEU A 84 21.07 10.11 1.96
N THR A 85 21.81 9.89 3.04
CA THR A 85 23.28 9.96 3.10
C THR A 85 23.89 8.58 3.33
N ASP A 86 25.21 8.47 3.18
CA ASP A 86 25.96 7.23 3.46
C ASP A 86 25.84 6.75 4.92
N ASP A 87 25.48 7.65 5.85
CA ASP A 87 25.21 7.31 7.25
C ASP A 87 23.88 6.53 7.44
N ASP A 88 23.04 6.52 6.40
CA ASP A 88 21.74 5.84 6.32
C ASP A 88 20.86 5.95 7.58
N PRO A 89 20.52 7.17 8.05
CA PRO A 89 19.71 7.37 9.25
C PRO A 89 18.28 6.81 9.13
N LEU A 90 17.83 6.48 7.92
CA LEU A 90 16.51 5.91 7.63
C LEU A 90 16.55 4.39 7.41
N GLY A 91 17.73 3.76 7.36
CA GLY A 91 17.89 2.33 7.09
C GLY A 91 17.48 1.91 5.68
N VAL A 92 17.54 2.82 4.70
CA VAL A 92 16.98 2.62 3.36
C VAL A 92 17.83 1.73 2.46
N ASP A 93 19.12 1.57 2.75
CA ASP A 93 20.04 0.86 1.87
C ASP A 93 19.71 -0.64 1.76
N THR A 94 19.08 -1.18 2.81
CA THR A 94 18.66 -2.58 2.87
C THR A 94 17.28 -2.85 2.28
N PHE A 95 16.53 -1.82 1.87
CA PHE A 95 15.18 -2.02 1.31
C PHE A 95 15.21 -2.81 0.00
N ALA A 96 16.21 -2.59 -0.85
CA ALA A 96 16.34 -3.27 -2.13
C ALA A 96 16.74 -4.74 -1.94
N THR A 97 15.75 -5.62 -1.79
CA THR A 97 15.97 -7.07 -1.62
C THR A 97 16.66 -7.73 -2.81
N HIS A 98 16.47 -7.20 -4.03
CA HIS A 98 17.03 -7.77 -5.25
C HIS A 98 17.53 -6.66 -6.17
N ARG A 99 18.63 -6.95 -6.88
CA ARG A 99 19.18 -6.13 -7.96
C ARG A 99 19.41 -7.04 -9.16
N MET A 100 18.93 -6.64 -10.33
CA MET A 100 19.03 -7.44 -11.56
C MET A 100 19.10 -6.54 -12.80
N ALA A 101 19.50 -7.12 -13.92
CA ALA A 101 19.57 -6.42 -15.19
C ALA A 101 18.17 -6.07 -15.71
N LEU A 102 18.06 -5.04 -16.53
CA LEU A 102 16.76 -4.58 -17.06
C LEU A 102 16.07 -5.67 -17.91
N GLU A 103 16.84 -6.48 -18.64
CA GLU A 103 16.36 -7.63 -19.40
C GLU A 103 15.68 -8.70 -18.54
N ASP A 104 16.03 -8.79 -17.26
CA ASP A 104 15.46 -9.73 -16.30
C ASP A 104 14.18 -9.21 -15.63
N ALA A 105 13.70 -8.01 -16.00
CA ALA A 105 12.48 -7.44 -15.44
C ALA A 105 11.27 -8.40 -15.43
N PRO A 106 11.00 -9.21 -16.49
CA PRO A 106 9.90 -10.18 -16.45
C PRO A 106 10.01 -11.17 -15.29
N HIS A 107 11.22 -11.67 -15.02
CA HIS A 107 11.47 -12.55 -13.89
C HIS A 107 11.28 -11.82 -12.55
N GLY A 108 11.76 -10.58 -12.45
CA GLY A 108 11.55 -9.73 -11.27
C GLY A 108 10.06 -9.55 -10.93
N TYR A 109 9.22 -9.28 -11.93
CA TYR A 109 7.77 -9.20 -11.72
C TYR A 109 7.16 -10.53 -11.26
N GLU A 110 7.61 -11.67 -11.80
CA GLU A 110 7.14 -12.99 -11.40
C GLU A 110 7.41 -13.25 -9.91
N ILE A 111 8.65 -13.09 -9.45
CA ILE A 111 9.01 -13.37 -8.05
C ILE A 111 8.33 -12.42 -7.08
N PHE A 112 8.17 -11.14 -7.44
CA PHE A 112 7.49 -10.15 -6.62
C PHE A 112 5.99 -10.47 -6.48
N GLN A 113 5.30 -10.76 -7.59
CA GLN A 113 3.89 -11.12 -7.57
C GLN A 113 3.65 -12.42 -6.80
N ALA A 114 4.51 -13.43 -7.02
CA ALA A 114 4.41 -14.73 -6.39
C ALA A 114 4.89 -14.74 -4.93
N LYS A 115 5.47 -13.63 -4.43
CA LYS A 115 6.12 -13.53 -3.11
C LYS A 115 7.18 -14.61 -2.89
N LYS A 116 7.95 -14.92 -3.94
CA LYS A 116 9.06 -15.88 -3.88
C LYS A 116 10.33 -15.17 -3.41
N ASP A 117 11.27 -15.95 -2.89
CA ASP A 117 12.65 -15.52 -2.62
C ASP A 117 12.79 -14.30 -1.70
N GLY A 118 11.77 -14.04 -0.88
CA GLY A 118 11.74 -12.84 -0.02
C GLY A 118 11.64 -11.52 -0.79
N ALA A 119 11.19 -11.55 -2.05
CA ALA A 119 11.10 -10.36 -2.90
C ALA A 119 10.14 -9.30 -2.31
N SER A 120 10.69 -8.13 -1.96
CA SER A 120 9.93 -6.97 -1.46
C SER A 120 10.19 -5.69 -2.26
N LYS A 121 11.42 -5.50 -2.76
CA LYS A 121 11.80 -4.38 -3.62
C LYS A 121 12.87 -4.84 -4.59
N ILE A 122 12.65 -4.57 -5.86
CA ILE A 122 13.55 -4.93 -6.95
C ILE A 122 14.05 -3.63 -7.58
N VAL A 123 15.37 -3.53 -7.74
CA VAL A 123 16.03 -2.44 -8.48
C VAL A 123 16.56 -3.02 -9.79
N LEU A 124 16.21 -2.38 -10.90
CA LEU A 124 16.66 -2.75 -12.23
C LEU A 124 17.77 -1.80 -12.67
N SER A 125 18.84 -2.36 -13.23
CA SER A 125 19.96 -1.61 -13.80
C SER A 125 20.16 -1.98 -15.27
N THR A 126 20.43 -0.97 -16.10
CA THR A 126 20.82 -1.13 -17.52
C THR A 126 22.26 -1.61 -17.68
#